data_AF-A0A349TAN8-F1
#
_entry.id   AF-A0A349TAN8-F1
#
_cell.length_a   1.000
_cell.length_b   1.000
_cell.length_c   1.000
_cell.angle_alpha   90.00
_cell.angle_beta   90.00
_cell.angle_gamma   90.00
#
_symmetry.space_group_name_H-M   'P 1'
#
loop_
_entity.id
_entity.type
_entity.pdbx_description
1 polymer ?
#
loop_
_entity_poly.entity_id
_entity_poly.type
_entity_poly.pdbx_seq_one_letter_code
_entity_poly.pdbx_strand_id
1 'polypeptide(L)'
;MIPELGLAALWLAAALAALQLIGGALAQRGAGSQLSPLVRPAAIVQGLLALFAFGMLLWSFAVTDLSVKLVATNSHSMKPLIFKLSGAWGNHEGSMLLWVTVMSLSGALIGYAERRLPERTMQATLAAQGFVALGFYAFLLLSSNPFERLPVPALEGSGLNPLLQDIGLAFHPPTLYFGYVGLSVAFSFAVGAMITRQVTPEFARVMRPWVLAAWVFLTTGITAGSYWAYYELGWGGWWFWDPVENASLMPWLAATALLHSASVLAARDALRAWTIMLGVVAFSMSMVGTFLVRSGILTSVHAFAVDPERGTFILALLAMYIGGALLLFALRAGSVSEGKRFALMSREGALVFNNVMLSAILGIVLFGTLYPLLTEAMDVRVSVGPPYFNPVGAVFTIPMLVVMMVGPLLRWRSDNIERIKLPIAKLVAIAVSIAVLIGVLASIGVLPMLGLVIAIPLAIASFLPLRGRRLLRVPIATWGMVIAHFGVAVALFGMASESAFTKERLAAVYPGQTEQIAGWNVTLERIDPVAGPNWTALEARLIAQRGEGDLEIVSPQARNFWAPPQQTTESALLTKWDGQLYAVIGNQNEDGRWQLRRWWKPFVTFIWYGGLLVALG
;
A
#
# COMPACT_ATOMS: atom_id res chain seq x y z
N MET A 1 -18.73 30.66 -3.95
CA MET A 1 -18.31 30.45 -5.35
C MET A 1 -17.22 29.40 -5.51
N ILE A 2 -16.27 29.26 -4.56
CA ILE A 2 -15.18 28.26 -4.69
C ILE A 2 -15.71 26.81 -4.83
N PRO A 3 -16.63 26.33 -3.98
CA PRO A 3 -17.24 25.01 -4.14
C PRO A 3 -18.02 24.84 -5.45
N GLU A 4 -18.72 25.88 -5.90
CA GLU A 4 -19.45 25.85 -7.17
C GLU A 4 -18.51 25.70 -8.38
N LEU A 5 -17.35 26.37 -8.35
CA LEU A 5 -16.32 26.22 -9.38
C LEU A 5 -15.70 24.82 -9.37
N GLY A 6 -15.45 24.26 -8.18
CA GLY A 6 -14.98 22.88 -8.03
C GLY A 6 -15.97 21.88 -8.61
N LEU A 7 -17.26 22.03 -8.30
CA LEU A 7 -18.33 21.18 -8.82
C LEU A 7 -18.52 21.32 -10.34
N ALA A 8 -18.46 22.55 -10.87
CA ALA A 8 -18.55 22.79 -12.30
C ALA A 8 -17.38 22.13 -13.06
N ALA A 9 -16.16 22.25 -12.53
CA ALA A 9 -14.99 21.58 -13.09
C ALA A 9 -15.14 20.05 -13.07
N LEU A 10 -15.76 19.49 -12.02
CA LEU A 10 -16.02 18.05 -11.92
C LEU A 10 -17.01 17.56 -12.99
N TRP A 11 -18.10 18.30 -13.23
CA TRP A 11 -19.05 18.02 -14.32
C TRP A 11 -18.39 18.09 -15.71
N LEU A 12 -17.57 19.12 -15.94
CA LEU A 12 -16.84 19.27 -17.20
C LEU A 12 -15.83 18.13 -17.40
N ALA A 13 -15.12 17.73 -16.33
CA ALA A 13 -14.20 16.59 -16.39
C ALA A 13 -14.94 15.28 -16.70
N ALA A 14 -16.12 15.06 -16.12
CA ALA A 14 -16.96 13.90 -16.43
C ALA A 14 -17.40 13.88 -17.91
N ALA A 15 -17.81 15.03 -18.46
CA ALA A 15 -18.16 15.15 -19.87
C ALA A 15 -16.96 14.86 -20.80
N LEU A 16 -15.75 15.30 -20.44
CA LEU A 16 -14.53 15.00 -21.18
C LEU A 16 -14.14 13.52 -21.07
N ALA A 17 -14.38 12.86 -19.94
CA ALA A 17 -14.18 11.41 -19.80
C ALA A 17 -15.11 10.62 -20.73
N ALA A 18 -16.37 11.06 -20.86
CA ALA A 18 -17.31 10.49 -21.83
C ALA A 18 -16.86 10.73 -23.28
N LEU A 19 -16.39 11.95 -23.61
CA LEU A 19 -15.83 12.27 -24.93
C LEU A 19 -14.60 11.40 -25.25
N GLN A 20 -13.71 11.22 -24.28
CA GLN A 20 -12.51 10.37 -24.38
C GLN A 20 -12.89 8.92 -24.65
N LEU A 21 -13.87 8.38 -23.92
CA LEU A 21 -14.39 7.03 -24.12
C LEU A 21 -15.01 6.86 -25.51
N ILE A 22 -15.95 7.73 -25.89
CA ILE A 22 -16.66 7.65 -27.16
C ILE A 22 -15.70 7.82 -28.34
N GLY A 23 -14.82 8.83 -28.29
CA GLY A 23 -13.84 9.10 -29.34
C GLY A 23 -12.88 7.93 -29.54
N GLY A 24 -12.36 7.35 -28.45
CA GLY A 24 -11.43 6.23 -28.54
C GLY A 24 -12.10 4.91 -28.95
N ALA A 25 -13.38 4.70 -28.61
CA ALA A 25 -14.17 3.57 -29.10
C ALA A 25 -14.48 3.69 -30.61
N LEU A 26 -14.86 4.89 -31.08
CA LEU A 26 -15.11 5.15 -32.49
C LEU A 26 -13.86 5.00 -33.34
N ALA A 27 -12.69 5.36 -32.80
CA ALA A 27 -11.41 5.14 -33.47
C ALA A 27 -11.11 3.66 -33.76
N GLN A 28 -11.72 2.73 -33.02
CA GLN A 28 -11.57 1.30 -33.28
C GLN A 28 -12.38 0.82 -34.49
N ARG A 29 -13.33 1.61 -35.00
CA ARG A 29 -14.21 1.25 -36.13
C ARG A 29 -13.70 1.69 -37.50
N GLY A 30 -12.66 2.54 -37.57
CA GLY A 30 -12.03 2.95 -38.84
C GLY A 30 -11.41 4.35 -38.78
N ALA A 31 -10.53 4.64 -39.74
CA ALA A 31 -9.89 5.95 -39.91
C ALA A 31 -10.89 6.93 -40.56
N GLY A 32 -11.54 7.78 -39.75
CA GLY A 32 -12.54 8.73 -40.24
C GLY A 32 -13.41 9.37 -39.16
N SER A 33 -13.35 8.90 -37.90
CA SER A 33 -14.05 9.58 -36.82
C SER A 33 -13.40 10.93 -36.50
N GLN A 34 -14.16 12.01 -36.69
CA GLN A 34 -13.74 13.37 -36.33
C GLN A 34 -13.45 13.54 -34.83
N LEU A 35 -13.89 12.58 -33.99
CA LEU A 35 -13.68 12.60 -32.55
C LEU A 35 -12.37 11.92 -32.10
N SER A 36 -11.74 11.11 -32.96
CA SER A 36 -10.49 10.41 -32.64
C SER A 36 -9.34 11.37 -32.25
N PRO A 37 -9.12 12.50 -32.94
CA PRO A 37 -8.08 13.47 -32.55
C PRO A 37 -8.33 14.13 -31.18
N LEU A 38 -9.58 14.14 -30.69
CA LEU A 38 -9.95 14.78 -29.44
C LEU A 38 -9.64 13.92 -28.20
N VAL A 39 -9.34 12.63 -28.36
CA VAL A 39 -9.14 11.69 -27.23
C VAL A 39 -8.00 12.13 -26.31
N ARG A 40 -6.84 12.52 -26.86
CA ARG A 40 -5.69 12.96 -26.05
C ARG A 40 -5.91 14.35 -25.42
N PRO A 41 -6.36 15.39 -26.16
CA PRO A 41 -6.71 16.66 -25.55
C PRO A 41 -7.78 16.53 -24.45
N ALA A 42 -8.81 15.72 -24.66
CA ALA A 42 -9.84 15.46 -23.65
C ALA A 42 -9.24 14.88 -22.37
N ALA A 43 -8.36 13.87 -22.47
CA ALA A 43 -7.68 13.29 -21.32
C ALA A 43 -6.83 14.31 -20.55
N ILE A 44 -6.11 15.19 -21.27
CA ILE A 44 -5.26 16.22 -20.66
C ILE A 44 -6.11 17.25 -19.92
N VAL A 45 -7.12 17.81 -20.57
CA VAL A 45 -7.99 18.84 -19.98
C VAL A 45 -8.82 18.24 -18.84
N GLN A 46 -9.28 16.99 -18.95
CA GLN A 46 -9.93 16.25 -17.87
C GLN A 46 -9.02 16.18 -16.63
N GLY A 47 -7.75 15.82 -16.80
CA GLY A 47 -6.78 15.77 -15.69
C GLY A 47 -6.58 17.12 -15.01
N LEU A 48 -6.48 18.20 -15.78
CA LEU A 48 -6.34 19.56 -15.25
C LEU A 48 -7.59 20.03 -14.50
N LEU A 49 -8.79 19.73 -15.02
CA LEU A 49 -10.05 20.06 -14.35
C LEU A 49 -10.25 19.28 -13.06
N ALA A 50 -9.87 17.99 -13.02
CA ALA A 50 -9.90 17.19 -11.80
C ALA A 50 -8.96 17.75 -10.73
N LEU A 51 -7.73 18.12 -11.13
CA LEU A 51 -6.76 18.76 -10.25
C LEU A 51 -7.27 20.11 -9.73
N PHE A 52 -7.87 20.91 -10.60
CA PHE A 52 -8.49 22.17 -10.21
C PHE A 52 -9.62 21.96 -9.19
N ALA A 53 -10.52 21.01 -9.44
CA ALA A 53 -11.59 20.65 -8.50
C ALA A 53 -11.01 20.23 -7.14
N PHE A 54 -10.01 19.34 -7.12
CA PHE A 54 -9.36 18.95 -5.86
C PHE A 54 -8.69 20.14 -5.15
N GLY A 55 -8.06 21.05 -5.90
CA GLY A 55 -7.53 22.30 -5.37
C GLY A 55 -8.58 23.20 -4.71
N MET A 56 -9.78 23.30 -5.30
CA MET A 56 -10.91 24.03 -4.69
C MET A 56 -11.41 23.36 -3.41
N LEU A 57 -11.37 22.03 -3.34
CA LEU A 57 -11.71 21.31 -2.11
C LEU A 57 -10.66 21.58 -1.01
N LEU A 58 -9.36 21.48 -1.34
CA LEU A 58 -8.28 21.78 -0.41
C LEU A 58 -8.38 23.20 0.13
N TRP A 59 -8.70 24.18 -0.73
CA TRP A 59 -8.91 25.55 -0.30
C TRP A 59 -10.08 25.67 0.68
N SER A 60 -11.22 25.03 0.38
CA SER A 60 -12.39 25.00 1.27
C SER A 60 -12.04 24.44 2.66
N PHE A 61 -11.21 23.41 2.74
CA PHE A 61 -10.70 22.87 4.01
C PHE A 61 -9.72 23.82 4.71
N ALA A 62 -8.78 24.42 3.96
CA ALA A 62 -7.78 25.34 4.51
C ALA A 62 -8.41 26.54 5.23
N VAL A 63 -9.45 27.13 4.62
CA VAL A 63 -10.19 28.26 5.20
C VAL A 63 -11.33 27.81 6.12
N THR A 64 -11.59 26.49 6.22
CA THR A 64 -12.71 25.92 6.98
C THR A 64 -14.05 26.54 6.55
N ASP A 65 -14.38 26.47 5.27
CA ASP A 65 -15.68 26.90 4.74
C ASP A 65 -16.81 25.98 5.24
N LEU A 66 -17.42 26.37 6.37
CA LEU A 66 -18.49 25.63 7.05
C LEU A 66 -19.84 25.65 6.31
N SER A 67 -19.92 26.29 5.15
CA SER A 67 -21.09 26.16 4.27
C SER A 67 -21.02 24.94 3.36
N VAL A 68 -19.87 24.25 3.29
CA VAL A 68 -19.72 22.94 2.63
C VAL A 68 -19.90 21.83 3.65
N LYS A 69 -20.85 20.92 3.42
CA LYS A 69 -21.20 19.82 4.32
C LYS A 69 -19.99 18.98 4.72
N LEU A 70 -19.13 18.64 3.74
CA LEU A 70 -17.94 17.83 3.98
C LEU A 70 -16.92 18.51 4.89
N VAL A 71 -16.73 19.83 4.74
CA VAL A 71 -15.82 20.63 5.56
C VAL A 71 -16.40 20.78 6.97
N ALA A 72 -17.70 21.04 7.09
CA ALA A 72 -18.38 21.12 8.39
C ALA A 72 -18.28 19.81 9.18
N THR A 73 -18.31 18.65 8.54
CA THR A 73 -18.23 17.35 9.23
C THR A 73 -16.80 16.89 9.52
N ASN A 74 -15.77 17.42 8.85
CA ASN A 74 -14.39 16.91 8.95
C ASN A 74 -13.33 17.97 9.31
N SER A 75 -13.70 19.23 9.46
CA SER A 75 -12.79 20.33 9.83
C SER A 75 -13.26 21.04 11.11
N HIS A 76 -12.41 21.88 11.69
CA HIS A 76 -12.72 22.73 12.84
C HIS A 76 -11.78 23.94 12.84
N SER A 77 -12.28 25.11 13.23
CA SER A 77 -11.52 26.37 13.30
C SER A 77 -10.18 26.27 14.04
N MET A 78 -10.15 25.65 15.23
CA MET A 78 -8.96 25.50 16.10
C MET A 78 -7.97 24.43 15.65
N LYS A 79 -8.31 23.65 14.62
CA LYS A 79 -7.45 22.56 14.16
C LYS A 79 -6.20 23.10 13.44
N PRO A 80 -5.00 22.55 13.67
CA PRO A 80 -3.82 22.87 12.88
C PRO A 80 -4.05 22.70 11.37
N LEU A 81 -3.45 23.57 10.56
CA LEU A 81 -3.68 23.62 9.11
C LEU A 81 -3.40 22.29 8.40
N ILE A 82 -2.35 21.57 8.79
CA ILE A 82 -2.01 20.26 8.21
C ILE A 82 -3.18 19.27 8.35
N PHE A 83 -3.88 19.28 9.48
CA PHE A 83 -5.02 18.39 9.72
C PHE A 83 -6.35 18.93 9.18
N LYS A 84 -6.42 20.24 8.89
CA LYS A 84 -7.49 20.78 8.04
C LYS A 84 -7.35 20.24 6.61
N LEU A 85 -6.13 20.34 6.04
CA LEU A 85 -5.86 19.83 4.70
C LEU A 85 -6.01 18.32 4.61
N SER A 86 -5.46 17.55 5.56
CA SER A 86 -5.63 16.09 5.55
C SER A 86 -7.07 15.63 5.74
N GLY A 87 -7.89 16.48 6.36
CA GLY A 87 -9.34 16.33 6.39
C GLY A 87 -9.96 16.17 5.00
N ALA A 88 -9.35 16.70 3.92
CA ALA A 88 -9.84 16.54 2.55
C ALA A 88 -9.72 15.12 2.01
N TRP A 89 -8.84 14.26 2.55
CA TRP A 89 -8.71 12.86 2.15
C TRP A 89 -8.93 11.85 3.29
N GLY A 90 -9.17 12.32 4.51
CA GLY A 90 -9.56 11.49 5.67
C GLY A 90 -11.00 11.00 5.65
N ASN A 91 -11.80 11.39 4.65
CA ASN A 91 -13.23 11.10 4.53
C ASN A 91 -13.56 10.34 3.24
N HIS A 92 -14.84 10.05 3.00
CA HIS A 92 -15.28 9.29 1.83
C HIS A 92 -15.23 10.12 0.52
N GLU A 93 -15.93 11.25 0.46
CA GLU A 93 -16.11 12.10 -0.72
C GLU A 93 -14.78 12.64 -1.26
N GLY A 94 -14.00 13.26 -0.38
CA GLY A 94 -12.77 13.94 -0.75
C GLY A 94 -11.64 12.97 -1.09
N SER A 95 -11.62 11.79 -0.46
CA SER A 95 -10.67 10.74 -0.86
C SER A 95 -11.03 10.13 -2.22
N MET A 96 -12.32 10.07 -2.59
CA MET A 96 -12.76 9.67 -3.93
C MET A 96 -12.47 10.77 -4.97
N LEU A 97 -12.51 12.05 -4.57
CA LEU A 97 -12.05 13.14 -5.43
C LEU A 97 -10.53 13.06 -5.66
N LEU A 98 -9.73 12.77 -4.62
CA LEU A 98 -8.31 12.48 -4.77
C LEU A 98 -8.09 11.28 -5.71
N TRP A 99 -8.85 10.21 -5.53
CA TRP A 99 -8.79 9.01 -6.38
C TRP A 99 -9.01 9.33 -7.85
N VAL A 100 -10.11 10.00 -8.21
CA VAL A 100 -10.38 10.35 -9.63
C VAL A 100 -9.40 11.38 -10.17
N THR A 101 -8.85 12.25 -9.32
CA THR A 101 -7.81 13.22 -9.68
C THR A 101 -6.53 12.51 -10.10
N VAL A 102 -6.03 11.58 -9.28
CA VAL A 102 -4.85 10.77 -9.62
C VAL A 102 -5.08 9.97 -10.90
N MET A 103 -6.28 9.39 -11.07
CA MET A 103 -6.63 8.59 -12.25
C MET A 103 -6.60 9.43 -13.53
N SER A 104 -7.16 10.63 -13.46
CA SER A 104 -7.28 11.56 -14.59
C SER A 104 -5.94 12.21 -14.93
N LEU A 105 -5.13 12.55 -13.91
CA LEU A 105 -3.75 13.00 -14.11
C LEU A 105 -2.89 11.90 -14.75
N SER A 106 -3.06 10.64 -14.32
CA SER A 106 -2.36 9.51 -14.95
C SER A 106 -2.77 9.37 -16.43
N GLY A 107 -4.06 9.49 -16.75
CA GLY A 107 -4.57 9.52 -18.12
C GLY A 107 -4.02 10.68 -18.94
N ALA A 108 -3.98 11.89 -18.37
CA ALA A 108 -3.41 13.08 -18.97
C ALA A 108 -1.92 12.90 -19.30
N LEU A 109 -1.14 12.39 -18.34
CA LEU A 109 0.30 12.15 -18.50
C LEU A 109 0.58 11.13 -19.60
N ILE A 110 -0.19 10.04 -19.69
CA ILE A 110 -0.06 9.06 -20.77
C ILE A 110 -0.44 9.70 -22.12
N GLY A 111 -1.56 10.42 -22.16
CA GLY A 111 -2.06 11.10 -23.36
C GLY A 111 -1.08 12.14 -23.90
N TYR A 112 -0.30 12.78 -23.01
CA TYR A 112 0.75 13.73 -23.34
C TYR A 112 2.04 13.02 -23.78
N ALA A 113 2.61 12.14 -22.93
CA ALA A 113 3.97 11.64 -23.05
C ALA A 113 4.11 10.41 -23.97
N GLU A 114 3.14 9.49 -23.98
CA GLU A 114 3.33 8.20 -24.65
C GLU A 114 2.98 8.24 -26.13
N ARG A 115 4.00 8.02 -26.96
CA ARG A 115 3.92 7.96 -28.44
C ARG A 115 4.47 6.66 -29.03
N ARG A 116 4.94 5.75 -28.16
CA ARG A 116 5.65 4.52 -28.55
C ARG A 116 4.71 3.41 -29.02
N LEU A 117 3.43 3.45 -28.64
CA LEU A 117 2.44 2.49 -29.12
C LEU A 117 1.73 3.01 -30.37
N PRO A 118 1.25 2.11 -31.25
CA PRO A 118 0.38 2.49 -32.33
C PRO A 118 -0.83 3.28 -31.83
N GLU A 119 -1.17 4.35 -32.55
CA GLU A 119 -2.16 5.33 -32.08
C GLU A 119 -3.52 4.68 -31.81
N ARG A 120 -3.92 3.68 -32.60
CA ARG A 120 -5.15 2.90 -32.37
C ARG A 120 -5.16 2.20 -31.00
N THR A 121 -4.03 1.63 -30.58
CA THR A 121 -3.90 0.98 -29.25
C THR A 121 -3.88 2.02 -28.15
N MET A 122 -3.18 3.14 -28.34
CA MET A 122 -3.16 4.21 -27.36
C MET A 122 -4.55 4.83 -27.16
N GLN A 123 -5.33 5.04 -28.22
CA GLN A 123 -6.70 5.53 -28.13
C GLN A 123 -7.63 4.53 -27.44
N ALA A 124 -7.43 3.23 -27.63
CA ALA A 124 -8.15 2.20 -26.86
C ALA A 124 -7.77 2.22 -25.37
N THR A 125 -6.49 2.42 -25.05
CA THR A 125 -6.02 2.58 -23.67
C THR A 125 -6.59 3.83 -23.00
N LEU A 126 -6.57 4.97 -23.69
CA LEU A 126 -7.19 6.18 -23.16
C LEU A 126 -8.72 6.02 -23.04
N ALA A 127 -9.40 5.36 -23.98
CA ALA A 127 -10.83 5.07 -23.84
C ALA A 127 -11.12 4.24 -22.57
N ALA A 128 -10.33 3.20 -22.30
CA ALA A 128 -10.46 2.40 -21.09
C ALA A 128 -10.23 3.24 -19.83
N GLN A 129 -9.23 4.13 -19.83
CA GLN A 129 -8.96 5.04 -18.72
C GLN A 129 -10.12 6.02 -18.48
N GLY A 130 -10.70 6.56 -19.57
CA GLY A 130 -11.87 7.44 -19.52
C GLY A 130 -13.11 6.71 -19.01
N PHE A 131 -13.30 5.44 -19.38
CA PHE A 131 -14.42 4.60 -18.89
C PHE A 131 -14.34 4.35 -17.38
N VAL A 132 -13.15 4.03 -16.86
CA VAL A 132 -12.96 3.85 -15.42
C VAL A 132 -13.14 5.19 -14.69
N ALA A 133 -12.55 6.27 -15.20
CA ALA A 133 -12.71 7.61 -14.62
C ALA A 133 -14.18 8.06 -14.60
N LEU A 134 -14.93 7.80 -15.67
CA LEU A 134 -16.33 8.19 -15.80
C LEU A 134 -17.23 7.59 -14.71
N GLY A 135 -17.01 6.34 -14.30
CA GLY A 135 -17.81 5.77 -13.22
C GLY A 135 -17.47 6.36 -11.86
N PHE A 136 -16.21 6.72 -11.59
CA PHE A 136 -15.84 7.46 -10.39
C PHE A 136 -16.35 8.90 -10.41
N TYR A 137 -16.39 9.56 -11.57
CA TYR A 137 -17.07 10.84 -11.71
C TYR A 137 -18.56 10.73 -11.45
N ALA A 138 -19.23 9.72 -12.03
CA ALA A 138 -20.65 9.46 -11.77
C ALA A 138 -20.89 9.19 -10.28
N PHE A 139 -20.01 8.42 -9.63
CA PHE A 139 -20.07 8.18 -8.19
C PHE A 139 -20.04 9.48 -7.38
N LEU A 140 -19.07 10.36 -7.66
CA LEU A 140 -18.95 11.65 -6.96
C LEU A 140 -20.15 12.57 -7.25
N LEU A 141 -20.62 12.63 -8.49
CA LEU A 141 -21.68 13.56 -8.89
C LEU A 141 -23.07 13.13 -8.41
N LEU A 142 -23.33 11.82 -8.32
CA LEU A 142 -24.66 11.28 -8.02
C LEU A 142 -24.81 10.77 -6.58
N SER A 143 -23.72 10.34 -5.93
CA SER A 143 -23.79 9.66 -4.63
C SER A 143 -22.92 10.30 -3.55
N SER A 144 -21.74 10.83 -3.89
CA SER A 144 -20.74 11.25 -2.89
C SER A 144 -20.14 12.62 -3.26
N ASN A 145 -20.98 13.65 -3.32
CA ASN A 145 -20.59 14.98 -3.80
C ASN A 145 -19.72 15.73 -2.77
N PRO A 146 -18.43 15.99 -3.05
CA PRO A 146 -17.52 16.66 -2.11
C PRO A 146 -17.83 18.15 -1.91
N PHE A 147 -18.67 18.75 -2.76
CA PHE A 147 -19.04 20.17 -2.74
C PHE A 147 -20.50 20.40 -2.31
N GLU A 148 -21.15 19.40 -1.71
CA GLU A 148 -22.52 19.53 -1.20
C GLU A 148 -22.63 20.70 -0.21
N ARG A 149 -23.56 21.63 -0.50
CA ARG A 149 -23.82 22.80 0.35
C ARG A 149 -24.77 22.46 1.49
N LEU A 150 -24.52 23.06 2.65
CA LEU A 150 -25.51 23.09 3.72
C LEU A 150 -26.54 24.20 3.44
N PRO A 151 -27.85 23.98 3.69
CA PRO A 151 -28.86 25.03 3.59
C PRO A 151 -28.57 26.22 4.50
N VAL A 152 -28.01 25.94 5.68
CA VAL A 152 -27.52 26.93 6.63
C VAL A 152 -26.09 26.52 7.02
N PRO A 153 -25.08 27.39 6.85
CA PRO A 153 -23.71 27.09 7.26
C PRO A 153 -23.62 26.73 8.74
N ALA A 154 -22.82 25.72 9.07
CA ALA A 154 -22.59 25.35 10.46
C ALA A 154 -21.84 26.47 11.20
N LEU A 155 -22.12 26.64 12.50
CA LEU A 155 -21.42 27.62 13.33
C LEU A 155 -19.98 27.19 13.63
N GLU A 156 -19.76 25.89 13.80
CA GLU A 156 -18.45 25.28 13.98
C GLU A 156 -18.46 23.87 13.36
N GLY A 157 -17.29 23.41 12.93
CA GLY A 157 -17.15 22.07 12.35
C GLY A 157 -16.92 20.99 13.41
N SER A 158 -17.39 19.77 13.12
CA SER A 158 -17.31 18.62 14.04
C SER A 158 -15.89 18.12 14.30
N GLY A 159 -14.91 18.53 13.49
CA GLY A 159 -13.54 18.04 13.56
C GLY A 159 -13.32 16.73 12.79
N LEU A 160 -12.06 16.34 12.65
CA LEU A 160 -11.66 15.07 12.05
C LEU A 160 -11.48 14.10 13.21
N ASN A 161 -11.73 12.81 12.98
CA ASN A 161 -11.44 11.76 13.96
C ASN A 161 -10.05 12.01 14.60
N PRO A 162 -9.93 12.12 15.93
CA PRO A 162 -8.67 12.45 16.57
C PRO A 162 -7.49 11.52 16.26
N LEU A 163 -7.71 10.21 16.03
CA LEU A 163 -6.66 9.28 15.58
C LEU A 163 -6.07 9.66 14.20
N LEU A 164 -6.81 10.45 13.43
CA LEU A 164 -6.42 10.92 12.11
C LEU A 164 -5.62 12.24 12.18
N GLN A 165 -5.44 12.82 13.37
CA GLN A 165 -4.66 14.03 13.57
C GLN A 165 -3.19 13.73 13.86
N ASP A 166 -2.59 12.92 12.99
CA ASP A 166 -1.19 12.55 13.03
C ASP A 166 -0.51 12.77 11.67
N ILE A 167 0.80 13.05 11.70
CA ILE A 167 1.61 13.27 10.49
C ILE A 167 1.59 12.04 9.59
N GLY A 168 1.55 10.84 10.17
CA GLY A 168 1.39 9.59 9.44
C GLY A 168 0.24 9.64 8.45
N LEU A 169 -0.97 10.05 8.88
CA LEU A 169 -2.13 10.19 7.99
C LEU A 169 -1.97 11.32 6.96
N ALA A 170 -1.27 12.39 7.27
CA ALA A 170 -1.06 13.44 6.28
C ALA A 170 -0.29 12.93 5.05
N PHE A 171 0.60 11.94 5.24
CA PHE A 171 1.50 11.47 4.19
C PHE A 171 1.15 10.10 3.60
N HIS A 172 0.84 9.08 4.42
CA HIS A 172 0.72 7.71 3.92
C HIS A 172 -0.49 7.47 2.99
N PRO A 173 -1.72 7.98 3.24
CA PRO A 173 -2.84 7.73 2.36
C PRO A 173 -2.62 8.29 0.97
N PRO A 174 -2.20 9.57 0.75
CA PRO A 174 -1.90 10.06 -0.58
C PRO A 174 -0.94 9.15 -1.35
N THR A 175 0.13 8.65 -0.72
CA THR A 175 1.05 7.70 -1.38
C THR A 175 0.36 6.38 -1.75
N LEU A 176 -0.50 5.83 -0.91
CA LEU A 176 -1.32 4.66 -1.27
C LEU A 176 -2.29 4.96 -2.43
N TYR A 177 -2.95 6.12 -2.44
CA TYR A 177 -3.82 6.53 -3.54
C TYR A 177 -3.06 6.65 -4.87
N PHE A 178 -1.85 7.24 -4.88
CA PHE A 178 -0.98 7.25 -6.06
C PHE A 178 -0.64 5.84 -6.54
N GLY A 179 -0.42 4.92 -5.61
CA GLY A 179 -0.17 3.51 -5.90
C GLY A 179 -1.37 2.75 -6.47
N TYR A 180 -2.48 2.70 -5.72
CA TYR A 180 -3.71 2.00 -6.11
C TYR A 180 -4.25 2.48 -7.45
N VAL A 181 -4.39 3.80 -7.57
CA VAL A 181 -4.97 4.41 -8.75
C VAL A 181 -3.99 4.38 -9.90
N GLY A 182 -2.68 4.46 -9.64
CA GLY A 182 -1.66 4.27 -10.67
C GLY A 182 -1.78 2.94 -11.40
N LEU A 183 -2.26 1.88 -10.74
CA LEU A 183 -2.51 0.58 -11.39
C LEU A 183 -3.65 0.61 -12.43
N SER A 184 -4.53 1.61 -12.41
CA SER A 184 -5.54 1.82 -13.46
C SER A 184 -4.91 1.98 -14.84
N VAL A 185 -3.70 2.53 -14.90
CA VAL A 185 -2.91 2.66 -16.12
C VAL A 185 -2.57 1.30 -16.70
N ALA A 186 -2.11 0.36 -15.86
CA ALA A 186 -1.77 -0.99 -16.27
C ALA A 186 -3.01 -1.74 -16.78
N PHE A 187 -4.14 -1.58 -16.09
CA PHE A 187 -5.43 -2.10 -16.51
C PHE A 187 -5.85 -1.55 -17.87
N SER A 188 -5.80 -0.24 -18.07
CA SER A 188 -6.15 0.42 -19.33
C SER A 188 -5.22 0.04 -20.49
N PHE A 189 -3.93 -0.15 -20.21
CA PHE A 189 -2.98 -0.71 -21.18
C PHE A 189 -3.38 -2.14 -21.56
N ALA A 190 -3.66 -3.01 -20.58
CA ALA A 190 -4.09 -4.39 -20.82
C ALA A 190 -5.37 -4.45 -21.66
N VAL A 191 -6.40 -3.66 -21.32
CA VAL A 191 -7.65 -3.56 -22.08
C VAL A 191 -7.40 -3.07 -23.51
N GLY A 192 -6.64 -1.99 -23.69
CA GLY A 192 -6.31 -1.45 -25.02
C GLY A 192 -5.55 -2.45 -25.91
N ALA A 193 -4.59 -3.18 -25.32
CA ALA A 193 -3.83 -4.23 -26.00
C ALA A 193 -4.71 -5.42 -26.38
N MET A 194 -5.67 -5.83 -25.54
CA MET A 194 -6.63 -6.88 -25.86
C MET A 194 -7.59 -6.48 -26.99
N ILE A 195 -8.13 -5.25 -26.95
CA ILE A 195 -9.05 -4.73 -27.98
C ILE A 195 -8.35 -4.70 -29.34
N THR A 196 -7.10 -4.24 -29.38
CA THR A 196 -6.32 -4.12 -30.62
C THR A 196 -5.51 -5.35 -30.98
N ARG A 197 -5.51 -6.38 -30.13
CA ARG A 197 -4.69 -7.61 -30.24
C ARG A 197 -3.18 -7.31 -30.34
N GLN A 198 -2.71 -6.23 -29.72
CA GLN A 198 -1.31 -5.79 -29.76
C GLN A 198 -0.58 -6.05 -28.45
N VAL A 199 -0.42 -7.32 -28.10
CA VAL A 199 0.30 -7.75 -26.90
C VAL A 199 1.74 -8.08 -27.30
N THR A 200 2.58 -7.05 -27.36
CA THR A 200 3.96 -7.14 -27.87
C THR A 200 5.00 -6.88 -26.78
N PRO A 201 6.28 -7.17 -27.04
CA PRO A 201 7.37 -6.73 -26.16
C PRO A 201 7.46 -5.21 -26.01
N GLU A 202 7.03 -4.44 -27.00
CA GLU A 202 6.97 -2.98 -26.93
C GLU A 202 5.89 -2.51 -25.97
N PHE A 203 4.70 -3.13 -26.01
CA PHE A 203 3.66 -2.92 -25.02
C PHE A 203 4.17 -3.07 -23.59
N ALA A 204 4.91 -4.16 -23.30
CA ALA A 204 5.47 -4.36 -21.97
C ALA A 204 6.52 -3.29 -21.58
N ARG A 205 7.34 -2.83 -22.54
CA ARG A 205 8.32 -1.75 -22.33
C ARG A 205 7.66 -0.41 -22.02
N VAL A 206 6.52 -0.12 -22.65
CA VAL A 206 5.74 1.10 -22.43
C VAL A 206 5.02 1.05 -21.09
N MET A 207 4.39 -0.08 -20.74
CA MET A 207 3.63 -0.22 -19.50
C MET A 207 4.51 -0.25 -18.24
N ARG A 208 5.72 -0.82 -18.32
CA ARG A 208 6.57 -1.10 -17.16
C ARG A 208 6.91 0.11 -16.27
N PRO A 209 7.30 1.30 -16.80
CA PRO A 209 7.56 2.47 -15.96
C PRO A 209 6.34 2.92 -15.14
N TRP A 210 5.13 2.80 -15.70
CA TRP A 210 3.89 3.18 -15.02
C TRP A 210 3.56 2.22 -13.88
N VAL A 211 3.70 0.91 -14.12
CA VAL A 211 3.54 -0.11 -13.07
C VAL A 211 4.58 0.10 -11.98
N LEU A 212 5.83 0.42 -12.35
CA LEU A 212 6.91 0.64 -11.39
C LEU A 212 6.63 1.86 -10.52
N ALA A 213 6.19 2.98 -11.09
CA ALA A 213 5.80 4.16 -10.33
C ALA A 213 4.67 3.84 -9.32
N ALA A 214 3.61 3.16 -9.77
CA ALA A 214 2.53 2.72 -8.89
C ALA A 214 3.04 1.81 -7.77
N TRP A 215 3.93 0.86 -8.09
CA TRP A 215 4.50 -0.08 -7.12
C TRP A 215 5.40 0.60 -6.08
N VAL A 216 6.19 1.62 -6.47
CA VAL A 216 7.00 2.42 -5.53
C VAL A 216 6.10 3.17 -4.54
N PHE A 217 5.02 3.79 -5.04
CA PHE A 217 4.05 4.48 -4.19
C PHE A 217 3.30 3.53 -3.25
N LEU A 218 2.90 2.34 -3.72
CA LEU A 218 2.34 1.30 -2.86
C LEU A 218 3.33 0.86 -1.79
N THR A 219 4.57 0.56 -2.16
CA THR A 219 5.61 0.14 -1.21
C THR A 219 5.84 1.20 -0.14
N THR A 220 5.95 2.46 -0.54
CA THR A 220 6.14 3.59 0.37
C THR A 220 4.92 3.77 1.30
N GLY A 221 3.71 3.71 0.74
CA GLY A 221 2.49 3.88 1.50
C GLY A 221 2.23 2.75 2.50
N ILE A 222 2.50 1.49 2.13
CA ILE A 222 2.42 0.34 3.03
C ILE A 222 3.47 0.44 4.12
N THR A 223 4.71 0.80 3.77
CA THR A 223 5.80 0.96 4.74
C THR A 223 5.47 2.06 5.75
N ALA A 224 5.07 3.24 5.28
CA ALA A 224 4.68 4.35 6.14
C ALA A 224 3.43 4.04 6.98
N GLY A 225 2.42 3.39 6.39
CA GLY A 225 1.21 2.97 7.09
C GLY A 225 1.49 1.96 8.21
N SER A 226 2.34 0.97 7.97
CA SER A 226 2.74 0.00 9.00
C SER A 226 3.53 0.63 10.15
N TYR A 227 4.35 1.66 9.87
CA TYR A 227 5.05 2.40 10.91
C TYR A 227 4.09 3.26 11.73
N TRP A 228 3.13 3.92 11.07
CA TRP A 228 2.08 4.68 11.74
C TRP A 228 1.22 3.80 12.64
N ALA A 229 0.71 2.68 12.13
CA ALA A 229 -0.05 1.71 12.91
C ALA A 229 0.74 1.20 14.13
N TYR A 230 2.06 1.04 13.97
CA TYR A 230 2.95 0.60 15.03
C TYR A 230 3.00 1.55 16.23
N TYR A 231 3.02 2.88 16.04
CA TYR A 231 3.11 3.83 17.14
C TYR A 231 1.78 4.48 17.55
N GLU A 232 0.81 4.59 16.65
CA GLU A 232 -0.44 5.30 16.92
C GLU A 232 -1.43 4.45 17.72
N LEU A 233 -1.50 3.14 17.44
CA LEU A 233 -2.58 2.31 17.96
C LEU A 233 -2.34 1.76 19.39
N GLY A 234 -1.21 2.09 20.02
CA GLY A 234 -0.97 1.80 21.44
C GLY A 234 -0.69 0.32 21.81
N TRP A 235 -0.88 -0.64 20.89
CA TRP A 235 -0.69 -2.08 21.14
C TRP A 235 0.69 -2.62 20.72
N GLY A 236 1.46 -1.81 19.99
CA GLY A 236 2.89 -2.04 19.74
C GLY A 236 3.23 -3.04 18.64
N GLY A 237 2.33 -3.46 17.75
CA GLY A 237 2.72 -4.25 16.57
C GLY A 237 2.50 -3.51 15.26
N TRP A 238 3.08 -4.05 14.20
CA TRP A 238 3.24 -3.36 12.92
C TRP A 238 2.34 -3.91 11.80
N TRP A 239 1.71 -5.07 12.03
CA TRP A 239 0.78 -5.71 11.10
C TRP A 239 -0.12 -6.71 11.83
N PHE A 240 -1.42 -6.65 11.59
CA PHE A 240 -2.43 -7.52 12.20
C PHE A 240 -3.19 -8.40 11.22
N TRP A 241 -2.99 -8.23 9.92
CA TRP A 241 -3.83 -8.80 8.88
C TRP A 241 -5.27 -8.28 8.93
N ASP A 242 -5.43 -7.03 9.34
CA ASP A 242 -6.74 -6.38 9.27
C ASP A 242 -7.20 -6.21 7.81
N PRO A 243 -8.51 -6.13 7.53
CA PRO A 243 -9.01 -5.92 6.16
C PRO A 243 -8.42 -4.72 5.41
N VAL A 244 -8.10 -3.61 6.08
CA VAL A 244 -7.52 -2.41 5.46
C VAL A 244 -6.04 -2.62 5.11
N GLU A 245 -5.26 -3.20 6.01
CA GLU A 245 -3.91 -3.69 5.76
C GLU A 245 -3.88 -4.67 4.57
N ASN A 246 -4.77 -5.67 4.57
CA ASN A 246 -4.88 -6.66 3.51
C ASN A 246 -5.28 -6.03 2.17
N ALA A 247 -6.21 -5.06 2.19
CA ALA A 247 -6.61 -4.28 1.02
C ALA A 247 -5.43 -3.55 0.38
N SER A 248 -4.43 -3.16 1.16
CA SER A 248 -3.19 -2.57 0.65
C SER A 248 -2.20 -3.57 0.06
N LEU A 249 -2.09 -4.75 0.69
CA LEU A 249 -1.15 -5.78 0.29
C LEU A 249 -1.55 -6.48 -1.02
N MET A 250 -2.84 -6.73 -1.24
CA MET A 250 -3.35 -7.44 -2.42
C MET A 250 -2.90 -6.83 -3.77
N PRO A 251 -3.11 -5.53 -4.04
CA PRO A 251 -2.63 -4.91 -5.28
C PRO A 251 -1.11 -4.86 -5.37
N TRP A 252 -0.39 -4.75 -4.25
CA TRP A 252 1.08 -4.78 -4.23
C TRP A 252 1.63 -6.15 -4.66
N LEU A 253 1.04 -7.26 -4.20
CA LEU A 253 1.40 -8.61 -4.63
C LEU A 253 1.17 -8.81 -6.13
N ALA A 254 -0.01 -8.39 -6.62
CA ALA A 254 -0.34 -8.45 -8.04
C ALA A 254 0.59 -7.58 -8.90
N ALA A 255 0.90 -6.35 -8.45
CA ALA A 255 1.81 -5.43 -9.13
C ALA A 255 3.25 -5.96 -9.15
N THR A 256 3.71 -6.59 -8.06
CA THR A 256 5.03 -7.24 -8.00
C THR A 256 5.12 -8.37 -9.02
N ALA A 257 4.10 -9.24 -9.11
CA ALA A 257 4.05 -10.29 -10.12
C ALA A 257 3.98 -9.70 -11.55
N LEU A 258 3.24 -8.60 -11.73
CA LEU A 258 3.12 -7.91 -13.02
C LEU A 258 4.45 -7.32 -13.49
N LEU A 259 5.24 -6.70 -12.60
CA LEU A 259 6.56 -6.16 -12.93
C LEU A 259 7.52 -7.23 -13.43
N HIS A 260 7.52 -8.39 -12.79
CA HIS A 260 8.33 -9.53 -13.19
C HIS A 260 7.84 -10.10 -14.52
N SER A 261 6.52 -10.29 -14.69
CA SER A 261 5.93 -10.79 -15.93
C SER A 261 6.19 -9.86 -17.12
N ALA A 262 6.00 -8.55 -16.94
CA ALA A 262 6.25 -7.54 -17.95
C ALA A 262 7.73 -7.50 -18.35
N SER A 263 8.65 -7.74 -17.40
CA SER A 263 10.09 -7.82 -17.69
C SER A 263 10.42 -9.04 -18.56
N VAL A 264 9.77 -10.18 -18.35
CA VAL A 264 9.89 -11.37 -19.21
C VAL A 264 9.32 -11.08 -20.60
N LEU A 265 8.12 -10.51 -20.68
CA LEU A 265 7.48 -10.18 -21.96
C LEU A 265 8.34 -9.21 -22.78
N ALA A 266 8.86 -8.16 -22.16
CA ALA A 266 9.73 -7.17 -22.80
C ALA A 266 11.04 -7.78 -23.33
N ALA A 267 11.65 -8.70 -22.57
CA ALA A 267 12.97 -9.25 -22.92
C ALA A 267 12.91 -10.48 -23.84
N ARG A 268 11.86 -11.31 -23.70
CA ARG A 268 11.82 -12.68 -24.25
C ARG A 268 10.61 -12.96 -25.13
N ASP A 269 9.63 -12.05 -25.16
CA ASP A 269 8.38 -12.26 -25.88
C ASP A 269 7.64 -13.54 -25.43
N ALA A 270 7.54 -13.72 -24.11
CA ALA A 270 6.85 -14.83 -23.45
C ALA A 270 5.89 -14.29 -22.38
N LEU A 271 4.99 -15.13 -21.88
CA LEU A 271 4.01 -14.78 -20.82
C LEU A 271 3.05 -13.65 -21.22
N ARG A 272 2.67 -13.57 -22.51
CA ARG A 272 1.77 -12.54 -23.02
C ARG A 272 0.44 -12.53 -22.28
N ALA A 273 -0.28 -13.66 -22.26
CA ALA A 273 -1.58 -13.78 -21.60
C ALA A 273 -1.49 -13.55 -20.08
N TRP A 274 -0.45 -14.10 -19.44
CA TRP A 274 -0.23 -13.92 -18.00
C TRP A 274 0.02 -12.45 -17.61
N THR A 275 0.80 -11.72 -18.42
CA THR A 275 1.06 -10.29 -18.20
C THR A 275 -0.21 -9.45 -18.31
N ILE A 276 -1.08 -9.75 -19.28
CA ILE A 276 -2.38 -9.07 -19.41
C ILE A 276 -3.26 -9.38 -18.21
N MET A 277 -3.37 -10.66 -17.83
CA MET A 277 -4.19 -11.08 -16.68
C MET A 277 -3.75 -10.37 -15.40
N LEU A 278 -2.45 -10.33 -15.12
CA LEU A 278 -1.91 -9.59 -13.97
C LEU A 278 -2.17 -8.08 -14.05
N GLY A 279 -2.17 -7.49 -15.26
CA GLY A 279 -2.58 -6.10 -15.47
C GLY A 279 -4.03 -5.84 -15.08
N VAL A 280 -4.93 -6.77 -15.39
CA VAL A 280 -6.34 -6.70 -14.98
C VAL A 280 -6.48 -6.94 -13.47
N VAL A 281 -5.84 -7.98 -12.94
CA VAL A 281 -5.91 -8.36 -11.52
C VAL A 281 -5.35 -7.26 -10.61
N ALA A 282 -4.24 -6.60 -10.97
CA ALA A 282 -3.61 -5.60 -10.10
C ALA A 282 -4.55 -4.44 -9.75
N PHE A 283 -5.20 -3.82 -10.75
CA PHE A 283 -6.20 -2.78 -10.50
C PHE A 283 -7.48 -3.34 -9.86
N SER A 284 -7.87 -4.56 -10.24
CA SER A 284 -9.03 -5.24 -9.64
C SER A 284 -8.87 -5.38 -8.12
N MET A 285 -7.68 -5.70 -7.63
CA MET A 285 -7.40 -5.78 -6.19
C MET A 285 -7.49 -4.42 -5.50
N SER A 286 -7.11 -3.32 -6.17
CA SER A 286 -7.34 -1.96 -5.65
C SER A 286 -8.83 -1.62 -5.55
N MET A 287 -9.64 -2.03 -6.54
CA MET A 287 -11.10 -1.86 -6.50
C MET A 287 -11.76 -2.69 -5.39
N VAL A 288 -11.36 -3.96 -5.25
CA VAL A 288 -11.82 -4.84 -4.16
C VAL A 288 -11.45 -4.21 -2.81
N GLY A 289 -10.21 -3.79 -2.62
CA GLY A 289 -9.78 -3.11 -1.39
C GLY A 289 -10.62 -1.87 -1.10
N THR A 290 -10.89 -1.05 -2.11
CA THR A 290 -11.76 0.14 -1.97
C THR A 290 -13.17 -0.23 -1.50
N PHE A 291 -13.78 -1.26 -2.09
CA PHE A 291 -15.08 -1.77 -1.65
C PHE A 291 -15.03 -2.25 -0.20
N LEU A 292 -14.03 -3.05 0.18
CA LEU A 292 -13.93 -3.61 1.53
C LEU A 292 -13.78 -2.54 2.61
N VAL A 293 -12.96 -1.52 2.35
CA VAL A 293 -12.67 -0.45 3.32
C VAL A 293 -13.81 0.56 3.44
N ARG A 294 -14.64 0.73 2.40
CA ARG A 294 -15.66 1.81 2.35
C ARG A 294 -17.10 1.34 2.51
N SER A 295 -17.41 0.09 2.20
CA SER A 295 -18.78 -0.46 2.29
C SER A 295 -19.26 -0.68 3.72
N GLY A 296 -18.36 -0.82 4.69
CA GLY A 296 -18.70 -1.15 6.07
C GLY A 296 -19.10 -2.59 6.30
N ILE A 297 -18.93 -3.43 5.28
CA ILE A 297 -19.29 -4.84 5.34
C ILE A 297 -18.32 -5.63 6.23
N LEU A 298 -17.11 -5.13 6.45
CA LEU A 298 -16.11 -5.70 7.37
C LEU A 298 -15.86 -4.75 8.54
N THR A 299 -15.70 -5.32 9.74
CA THR A 299 -15.19 -4.59 10.89
C THR A 299 -13.67 -4.42 10.77
N SER A 300 -13.18 -3.19 10.93
CA SER A 300 -11.74 -2.88 10.88
C SER A 300 -11.44 -1.71 11.81
N VAL A 301 -10.30 -1.79 12.49
CA VAL A 301 -9.77 -0.71 13.34
C VAL A 301 -9.22 0.46 12.52
N HIS A 302 -8.98 0.25 11.23
CA HIS A 302 -8.46 1.24 10.28
C HIS A 302 -9.55 1.80 9.35
N ALA A 303 -10.82 1.42 9.53
CA ALA A 303 -11.94 1.91 8.74
C ALA A 303 -12.58 3.14 9.40
N PHE A 304 -12.29 4.32 8.86
CA PHE A 304 -12.73 5.60 9.44
C PHE A 304 -13.89 6.28 8.71
N ALA A 305 -14.16 5.90 7.46
CA ALA A 305 -15.26 6.47 6.66
C ALA A 305 -15.98 5.35 5.89
N VAL A 306 -17.15 5.00 6.41
CA VAL A 306 -17.95 3.83 6.06
C VAL A 306 -19.37 4.26 5.72
N ASP A 307 -19.90 3.81 4.59
CA ASP A 307 -21.28 4.08 4.15
C ASP A 307 -21.81 2.93 3.25
N PRO A 308 -22.77 2.12 3.74
CA PRO A 308 -23.31 0.98 2.99
C PRO A 308 -24.01 1.35 1.66
N GLU A 309 -24.66 2.50 1.57
CA GLU A 309 -25.33 2.94 0.33
C GLU A 309 -24.28 3.19 -0.76
N ARG A 310 -23.19 3.88 -0.40
CA ARG A 310 -22.06 4.12 -1.30
C ARG A 310 -21.32 2.83 -1.66
N GLY A 311 -21.24 1.89 -0.72
CA GLY A 311 -20.69 0.55 -0.95
C GLY A 311 -21.36 -0.18 -2.11
N THR A 312 -22.69 -0.06 -2.24
CA THR A 312 -23.45 -0.69 -3.33
C THR A 312 -23.09 -0.12 -4.69
N PHE A 313 -22.88 1.20 -4.79
CA PHE A 313 -22.43 1.83 -6.04
C PHE A 313 -21.02 1.34 -6.43
N ILE A 314 -20.10 1.29 -5.47
CA ILE A 314 -18.74 0.78 -5.71
C ILE A 314 -18.78 -0.69 -6.15
N LEU A 315 -19.66 -1.51 -5.56
CA LEU A 315 -19.87 -2.90 -5.96
C LEU A 315 -20.34 -3.01 -7.42
N ALA A 316 -21.26 -2.15 -7.85
CA ALA A 316 -21.71 -2.11 -9.24
C ALA A 316 -20.58 -1.72 -10.20
N LEU A 317 -19.77 -0.71 -9.85
CA LEU A 317 -18.56 -0.35 -10.62
C LEU A 317 -17.56 -1.51 -10.68
N LEU A 318 -17.35 -2.19 -9.56
CA LEU A 318 -16.46 -3.34 -9.45
C LEU A 318 -16.92 -4.48 -10.36
N ALA A 319 -18.21 -4.85 -10.30
CA ALA A 319 -18.80 -5.86 -11.16
C ALA A 319 -18.67 -5.49 -12.65
N MET A 320 -18.91 -4.23 -13.00
CA MET A 320 -18.79 -3.74 -14.38
C MET A 320 -17.34 -3.75 -14.88
N TYR A 321 -16.38 -3.23 -14.10
CA TYR A 321 -14.98 -3.09 -14.52
C TYR A 321 -14.23 -4.41 -14.51
N ILE A 322 -14.32 -5.17 -13.41
CA ILE A 322 -13.65 -6.46 -13.28
C ILE A 322 -14.35 -7.47 -14.19
N GLY A 323 -15.68 -7.58 -14.11
CA GLY A 323 -16.44 -8.49 -14.94
C GLY A 323 -16.27 -8.20 -16.44
N GLY A 324 -16.31 -6.93 -16.84
CA GLY A 324 -16.07 -6.52 -18.23
C GLY A 324 -14.66 -6.84 -18.72
N ALA A 325 -13.63 -6.58 -17.90
CA ALA A 325 -12.25 -6.89 -18.26
C ALA A 325 -11.95 -8.39 -18.30
N LEU A 326 -12.50 -9.18 -17.36
CA LEU A 326 -12.38 -10.63 -17.35
C LEU A 326 -13.14 -11.28 -18.50
N LEU A 327 -14.33 -10.79 -18.84
CA LEU A 327 -15.07 -11.24 -20.02
C LEU A 327 -14.30 -10.92 -21.30
N LEU A 328 -13.78 -9.70 -21.44
CA LEU A 328 -12.93 -9.33 -22.57
C LEU A 328 -11.69 -10.24 -22.65
N PHE A 329 -11.06 -10.52 -21.51
CA PHE A 329 -9.94 -11.45 -21.44
C PHE A 329 -10.35 -12.85 -21.91
N ALA A 330 -11.45 -13.41 -21.39
CA ALA A 330 -11.94 -14.73 -21.79
C ALA A 330 -12.22 -14.82 -23.29
N LEU A 331 -12.83 -13.78 -23.87
CA LEU A 331 -13.14 -13.70 -25.30
C LEU A 331 -11.91 -13.49 -26.20
N ARG A 332 -10.83 -12.91 -25.66
CA ARG A 332 -9.62 -12.56 -26.43
C ARG A 332 -8.41 -13.42 -26.12
N ALA A 333 -8.41 -14.19 -25.03
CA ALA A 333 -7.26 -14.96 -24.57
C ALA A 333 -6.75 -15.93 -25.64
N GLY A 334 -7.65 -16.61 -26.37
CA GLY A 334 -7.29 -17.51 -27.47
C GLY A 334 -6.61 -16.82 -28.67
N SER A 335 -6.74 -15.49 -28.79
CA SER A 335 -6.03 -14.70 -29.81
C SER A 335 -4.67 -14.18 -29.35
N VAL A 336 -4.32 -14.36 -28.08
CA VAL A 336 -3.03 -13.99 -27.51
C VAL A 336 -2.09 -15.19 -27.64
N SER A 337 -1.09 -15.11 -28.52
CA SER A 337 -0.08 -16.17 -28.65
C SER A 337 0.64 -16.41 -27.32
N GLU A 338 0.94 -17.66 -26.98
CA GLU A 338 1.67 -18.01 -25.73
C GLU A 338 3.09 -17.40 -25.65
N GLY A 339 3.64 -17.00 -26.79
CA GLY A 339 4.99 -16.44 -26.90
C GLY A 339 6.06 -17.54 -27.03
N LYS A 340 7.32 -17.21 -26.71
CA LYS A 340 8.45 -18.13 -26.87
C LYS A 340 8.56 -19.12 -25.70
N ARG A 341 8.89 -20.38 -26.02
CA ARG A 341 9.19 -21.43 -25.03
C ARG A 341 10.55 -21.21 -24.35
N PHE A 342 10.68 -21.68 -23.11
CA PHE A 342 11.91 -21.65 -22.30
C PHE A 342 12.01 -22.90 -21.43
N ALA A 343 13.22 -23.25 -20.99
CA ALA A 343 13.44 -24.40 -20.10
C ALA A 343 13.03 -24.07 -18.66
N LEU A 344 12.64 -25.07 -17.86
CA LEU A 344 12.35 -24.87 -16.42
C LEU A 344 13.56 -24.30 -15.67
N MET A 345 14.75 -24.82 -15.93
CA MET A 345 16.01 -24.26 -15.42
C MET A 345 16.45 -23.05 -16.25
N SER A 346 15.76 -21.93 -16.05
CA SER A 346 16.06 -20.65 -16.68
C SER A 346 15.60 -19.50 -15.80
N ARG A 347 16.05 -18.28 -16.13
CA ARG A 347 15.55 -17.08 -15.46
C ARG A 347 14.04 -16.91 -15.67
N GLU A 348 13.52 -17.21 -16.86
CA GLU A 348 12.08 -17.22 -17.13
C GLU A 348 11.35 -18.18 -16.18
N GLY A 349 11.85 -19.41 -16.02
CA GLY A 349 11.26 -20.42 -15.14
C GLY A 349 11.21 -19.98 -13.67
N ALA A 350 12.29 -19.41 -13.15
CA ALA A 350 12.33 -18.87 -11.79
C ALA A 350 11.35 -17.70 -11.59
N LEU A 351 11.23 -16.82 -12.59
CA LEU A 351 10.26 -15.71 -12.54
C LEU A 351 8.81 -16.20 -12.60
N VAL A 352 8.52 -17.22 -13.40
CA VAL A 352 7.20 -17.86 -13.42
C VAL A 352 6.87 -18.50 -12.08
N PHE A 353 7.82 -19.24 -11.50
CA PHE A 353 7.64 -19.84 -10.18
C PHE A 353 7.28 -18.77 -9.14
N ASN A 354 8.07 -17.69 -9.04
CA ASN A 354 7.80 -16.60 -8.10
C ASN A 354 6.46 -15.91 -8.39
N ASN A 355 6.09 -15.73 -9.66
CA ASN A 355 4.78 -15.18 -10.01
C ASN A 355 3.63 -16.06 -9.52
N VAL A 356 3.74 -17.39 -9.66
CA VAL A 356 2.73 -18.32 -9.15
C VAL A 356 2.67 -18.26 -7.62
N MET A 357 3.81 -18.19 -6.94
CA MET A 357 3.83 -18.04 -5.46
C MET A 357 3.19 -16.73 -5.01
N LEU A 358 3.52 -15.60 -5.66
CA LEU A 358 2.91 -14.29 -5.37
C LEU A 358 1.39 -14.32 -5.61
N SER A 359 0.93 -14.94 -6.70
CA SER A 359 -0.50 -15.11 -6.98
C SER A 359 -1.20 -16.04 -5.97
N ALA A 360 -0.52 -17.06 -5.47
CA ALA A 360 -1.05 -17.93 -4.42
C ALA A 360 -1.19 -17.20 -3.08
N ILE A 361 -0.18 -16.42 -2.69
CA ILE A 361 -0.23 -15.56 -1.50
C ILE A 361 -1.37 -14.54 -1.65
N LEU A 362 -1.50 -13.92 -2.82
CA LEU A 362 -2.62 -13.03 -3.12
C LEU A 362 -3.98 -13.73 -2.93
N GLY A 363 -4.11 -14.95 -3.43
CA GLY A 363 -5.32 -15.76 -3.22
C GLY A 363 -5.61 -16.01 -1.75
N ILE A 364 -4.60 -16.38 -0.96
CA ILE A 364 -4.73 -16.58 0.50
C ILE A 364 -5.21 -15.31 1.19
N VAL A 365 -4.61 -14.16 0.86
CA VAL A 365 -5.00 -12.87 1.45
C VAL A 365 -6.43 -12.51 1.05
N LEU A 366 -6.78 -12.65 -0.23
CA LEU A 366 -8.12 -12.37 -0.74
C LEU A 366 -9.17 -13.25 -0.08
N PHE A 367 -9.01 -14.58 -0.13
CA PHE A 367 -9.97 -15.52 0.43
C PHE A 367 -10.05 -15.41 1.96
N GLY A 368 -8.92 -15.28 2.65
CA GLY A 368 -8.92 -15.08 4.10
C GLY A 368 -9.62 -13.79 4.53
N THR A 369 -9.49 -12.71 3.76
CA THR A 369 -10.17 -11.43 4.04
C THR A 369 -11.67 -11.49 3.74
N LEU A 370 -12.08 -12.23 2.69
CA LEU A 370 -13.48 -12.39 2.33
C LEU A 370 -14.21 -13.49 3.12
N TYR A 371 -13.48 -14.39 3.78
CA TYR A 371 -14.07 -15.53 4.48
C TYR A 371 -15.07 -15.13 5.58
N PRO A 372 -14.80 -14.12 6.44
CA PRO A 372 -15.78 -13.62 7.41
C PRO A 372 -17.12 -13.20 6.79
N LEU A 373 -17.10 -12.64 5.57
CA LEU A 373 -18.32 -12.23 4.86
C LEU A 373 -19.16 -13.42 4.42
N LEU A 374 -18.50 -14.48 3.98
CA LEU A 374 -19.18 -15.71 3.59
C LEU A 374 -19.82 -16.40 4.79
N THR A 375 -19.12 -16.45 5.93
CA THR A 375 -19.65 -17.08 7.15
C THR A 375 -20.76 -16.24 7.77
N GLU A 376 -20.64 -14.90 7.73
CA GLU A 376 -21.69 -14.02 8.25
C GLU A 376 -22.97 -14.12 7.41
N ALA A 377 -22.87 -14.33 6.10
CA ALA A 377 -24.02 -14.66 5.26
C ALA A 377 -24.70 -16.00 5.60
N MET A 378 -24.04 -16.84 6.42
CA MET A 378 -24.57 -18.08 7.00
C MET A 378 -24.86 -17.94 8.50
N ASP A 379 -24.97 -16.71 9.01
CA ASP A 379 -25.19 -16.37 10.43
C ASP A 379 -24.07 -16.82 11.40
N VAL A 380 -22.84 -17.01 10.89
CA VAL A 380 -21.66 -17.37 11.69
C VAL A 380 -20.59 -16.29 11.61
N ARG A 381 -20.25 -15.66 12.73
CA ARG A 381 -19.19 -14.66 12.79
C ARG A 381 -17.84 -15.30 13.09
N VAL A 382 -16.89 -15.14 12.17
CA VAL A 382 -15.51 -15.62 12.30
C VAL A 382 -14.57 -14.44 12.08
N SER A 383 -13.50 -14.36 12.88
CA SER A 383 -12.38 -13.45 12.61
C SER A 383 -11.18 -14.26 12.14
N VAL A 384 -10.53 -13.77 11.07
CA VAL A 384 -9.34 -14.40 10.48
C VAL A 384 -8.16 -13.45 10.67
N GLY A 385 -7.10 -13.93 11.32
CA GLY A 385 -5.93 -13.12 11.67
C GLY A 385 -4.60 -13.89 11.55
N PRO A 386 -3.55 -13.49 12.28
CA PRO A 386 -2.21 -14.08 12.19
C PRO A 386 -2.16 -15.62 12.25
N PRO A 387 -2.98 -16.33 13.07
CA PRO A 387 -2.97 -17.79 13.12
C PRO A 387 -3.33 -18.49 11.80
N TYR A 388 -4.06 -17.82 10.90
CA TYR A 388 -4.33 -18.31 9.54
C TYR A 388 -3.27 -17.82 8.55
N PHE A 389 -3.06 -16.50 8.47
CA PHE A 389 -2.25 -15.91 7.42
C PHE A 389 -0.76 -16.25 7.52
N ASN A 390 -0.18 -16.27 8.73
CA ASN A 390 1.25 -16.54 8.90
C ASN A 390 1.66 -17.94 8.44
N PRO A 391 1.07 -19.04 8.95
CA PRO A 391 1.49 -20.39 8.54
C PRO A 391 1.12 -20.69 7.09
N VAL A 392 -0.09 -20.34 6.64
CA VAL A 392 -0.54 -20.64 5.27
C VAL A 392 0.24 -19.81 4.25
N GLY A 393 0.49 -18.52 4.54
CA GLY A 393 1.32 -17.65 3.71
C GLY A 393 2.78 -18.10 3.65
N ALA A 394 3.33 -18.64 4.74
CA ALA A 394 4.70 -19.15 4.79
C ALA A 394 4.94 -20.32 3.82
N VAL A 395 3.93 -21.18 3.58
CA VAL A 395 4.00 -22.29 2.63
C VAL A 395 4.44 -21.83 1.23
N PHE A 396 4.03 -20.63 0.82
CA PHE A 396 4.36 -20.06 -0.49
C PHE A 396 5.51 -19.05 -0.42
N THR A 397 5.58 -18.27 0.66
CA THR A 397 6.61 -17.24 0.85
C THR A 397 8.01 -17.86 0.99
N ILE A 398 8.15 -18.95 1.75
CA ILE A 398 9.47 -19.57 1.99
C ILE A 398 10.07 -20.13 0.69
N PRO A 399 9.37 -20.95 -0.12
CA PRO A 399 9.88 -21.38 -1.42
C PRO A 399 10.16 -20.21 -2.38
N MET A 400 9.31 -19.19 -2.38
CA MET A 400 9.51 -17.98 -3.20
C MET A 400 10.84 -17.28 -2.86
N LEU A 401 11.13 -17.09 -1.58
CA LEU A 401 12.38 -16.47 -1.12
C LEU A 401 13.60 -17.34 -1.48
N VAL A 402 13.49 -18.67 -1.38
CA VAL A 402 14.56 -19.58 -1.79
C VAL A 402 14.85 -19.48 -3.29
N VAL A 403 13.81 -19.46 -4.13
CA VAL A 403 13.98 -19.28 -5.58
C VAL A 403 14.48 -17.87 -5.91
N MET A 404 14.07 -16.85 -5.17
CA MET A 404 14.56 -15.48 -5.31
C MET A 404 16.07 -15.35 -5.06
N MET A 405 16.66 -16.18 -4.20
CA MET A 405 18.13 -16.23 -4.02
C MET A 405 18.86 -16.71 -5.28
N VAL A 406 18.23 -17.57 -6.08
CA VAL A 406 18.87 -18.26 -7.21
C VAL A 406 18.50 -17.66 -8.56
N GLY A 407 17.25 -17.21 -8.73
CA GLY A 407 16.68 -16.73 -9.98
C GLY A 407 17.52 -15.66 -10.71
N PRO A 408 17.98 -14.60 -10.03
CA PRO A 408 18.82 -13.56 -10.64
C PRO A 408 20.16 -14.07 -11.18
N LEU A 409 20.66 -15.19 -10.66
CA LEU A 409 21.88 -15.82 -11.13
C LEU A 409 21.65 -16.52 -12.46
N LEU A 410 20.47 -17.08 -12.71
CA LEU A 410 20.16 -17.86 -13.91
C LEU A 410 20.22 -17.03 -15.18
N ARG A 411 20.57 -17.69 -16.30
CA ARG A 411 20.56 -17.14 -17.66
C ARG A 411 19.17 -17.26 -18.29
N TRP A 412 18.89 -16.39 -19.26
CA TRP A 412 17.68 -16.47 -20.08
C TRP A 412 17.70 -17.70 -21.00
N ARG A 413 16.52 -18.22 -21.38
CA ARG A 413 16.26 -19.43 -22.20
C ARG A 413 16.59 -20.74 -21.50
N SER A 414 17.84 -20.91 -21.09
CA SER A 414 18.33 -22.13 -20.43
C SER A 414 19.61 -21.85 -19.66
N ASP A 415 19.82 -22.61 -18.59
CA ASP A 415 21.05 -22.60 -17.79
C ASP A 415 21.37 -24.00 -17.25
N ASN A 416 22.56 -24.18 -16.69
CA ASN A 416 23.00 -25.42 -16.07
C ASN A 416 23.32 -25.19 -14.58
N ILE A 417 22.80 -26.07 -13.71
CA ILE A 417 23.00 -26.03 -12.26
C ILE A 417 24.49 -26.08 -11.89
N GLU A 418 25.31 -26.77 -12.69
CA GLU A 418 26.77 -26.88 -12.48
C GLU A 418 27.47 -25.52 -12.39
N ARG A 419 26.95 -24.50 -13.09
CA ARG A 419 27.51 -23.14 -13.07
C ARG A 419 27.27 -22.43 -11.74
N ILE A 420 26.16 -22.74 -11.08
CA ILE A 420 25.68 -22.03 -9.88
C ILE A 420 25.75 -22.89 -8.61
N LYS A 421 26.16 -24.16 -8.73
CA LYS A 421 26.24 -25.12 -7.60
C LYS A 421 27.09 -24.59 -6.45
N LEU A 422 28.24 -23.98 -6.73
CA LEU A 422 29.15 -23.50 -5.70
C LEU A 422 28.58 -22.29 -4.95
N PRO A 423 28.07 -21.23 -5.61
CA PRO A 423 27.31 -20.18 -4.95
C PRO A 423 26.15 -20.71 -4.11
N ILE A 424 25.33 -21.62 -4.64
CA ILE A 424 24.18 -22.20 -3.93
C ILE A 424 24.66 -22.98 -2.70
N ALA A 425 25.67 -23.84 -2.83
CA ALA A 425 26.21 -24.61 -1.72
C ALA A 425 26.73 -23.71 -0.58
N LYS A 426 27.35 -22.56 -0.91
CA LYS A 426 27.76 -21.58 0.09
C LYS A 426 26.57 -20.94 0.81
N LEU A 427 25.52 -20.56 0.08
CA LEU A 427 24.31 -19.99 0.68
C LEU A 427 23.60 -21.01 1.60
N VAL A 428 23.53 -22.27 1.17
CA VAL A 428 22.97 -23.38 1.98
C VAL A 428 23.82 -23.62 3.22
N ALA A 429 25.15 -23.65 3.10
CA ALA A 429 26.04 -23.81 4.24
C ALA A 429 25.84 -22.69 5.27
N ILE A 430 25.74 -21.43 4.81
CA ILE A 430 25.45 -20.28 5.69
C ILE A 430 24.09 -20.44 6.37
N ALA A 431 23.04 -20.81 5.62
CA ALA A 431 21.72 -21.04 6.17
C ALA A 431 21.72 -22.13 7.26
N VAL A 432 22.38 -23.26 7.01
CA VAL A 432 22.51 -24.37 7.97
C VAL A 432 23.31 -23.93 9.20
N SER A 433 24.42 -23.20 9.03
CA SER A 433 25.20 -22.68 10.16
C SER A 433 24.38 -21.74 11.05
N ILE A 434 23.58 -20.85 10.45
CA ILE A 434 22.68 -19.95 11.19
C ILE A 434 21.59 -20.76 11.90
N ALA A 435 21.00 -21.75 11.24
CA ALA A 435 19.97 -22.61 11.82
C ALA A 435 20.49 -23.37 13.05
N VAL A 436 21.70 -23.94 12.96
CA VAL A 436 22.37 -24.62 14.08
C VAL A 436 22.66 -23.63 15.21
N LEU A 437 23.22 -22.45 14.89
CA LEU A 437 23.54 -21.42 15.88
C LEU A 437 22.29 -20.98 16.65
N ILE A 438 21.21 -20.66 15.95
CA ILE A 438 19.94 -20.26 16.56
C ILE A 438 19.36 -21.41 17.38
N GLY A 439 19.34 -22.63 16.85
CA GLY A 439 18.81 -23.80 17.55
C GLY A 439 19.56 -24.16 18.84
N VAL A 440 20.82 -23.75 18.97
CA VAL A 440 21.61 -23.91 20.20
C VAL A 440 21.43 -22.73 21.15
N LEU A 441 21.39 -21.49 20.64
CA LEU A 441 21.42 -20.29 21.47
C LEU A 441 20.04 -19.76 21.88
N ALA A 442 18.98 -20.12 21.18
CA ALA A 442 17.66 -19.53 21.37
C ALA A 442 16.53 -20.55 21.17
N SER A 443 15.50 -20.46 22.03
CA SER A 443 14.25 -21.20 21.88
C SER A 443 13.18 -20.29 21.30
N ILE A 444 13.04 -20.29 19.98
CA ILE A 444 12.09 -19.43 19.24
C ILE A 444 11.15 -20.26 18.35
N GLY A 445 10.05 -19.65 17.91
CA GLY A 445 9.12 -20.31 16.99
C GLY A 445 9.74 -20.64 15.62
N VAL A 446 9.17 -21.64 14.94
CA VAL A 446 9.67 -22.11 13.63
C VAL A 446 9.65 -21.01 12.57
N LEU A 447 8.59 -20.21 12.47
CA LEU A 447 8.49 -19.15 11.45
C LEU A 447 9.55 -18.05 11.64
N PRO A 448 9.73 -17.46 12.84
CA PRO A 448 10.85 -16.55 13.09
C PRO A 448 12.23 -17.17 12.81
N MET A 449 12.43 -18.44 13.19
CA MET A 449 13.68 -19.15 12.90
C MET A 449 13.94 -19.23 11.38
N LEU A 450 12.95 -19.65 10.60
CA LEU A 450 13.07 -19.71 9.14
C LEU A 450 13.33 -18.33 8.53
N GLY A 451 12.67 -17.29 9.02
CA GLY A 451 12.91 -15.91 8.59
C GLY A 451 14.35 -15.47 8.81
N LEU A 452 14.91 -15.68 10.00
CA LEU A 452 16.31 -15.35 10.32
C LEU A 452 17.32 -16.17 9.50
N VAL A 453 17.05 -17.46 9.32
CA VAL A 453 17.89 -18.39 8.53
C VAL A 453 17.96 -17.98 7.07
N ILE A 454 16.86 -17.48 6.49
CA ILE A 454 16.78 -17.09 5.08
C ILE A 454 17.28 -15.67 4.84
N ALA A 455 17.04 -14.74 5.79
CA ALA A 455 17.33 -13.32 5.59
C ALA A 455 18.80 -13.05 5.24
N ILE A 456 19.76 -13.65 5.95
CA ILE A 456 21.20 -13.40 5.71
C ILE A 456 21.66 -13.99 4.35
N PRO A 457 21.40 -15.28 4.03
CA PRO A 457 21.66 -15.81 2.70
C PRO A 457 20.99 -15.01 1.58
N LEU A 458 19.75 -14.56 1.76
CA LEU A 458 19.04 -13.75 0.77
C LEU A 458 19.69 -12.39 0.57
N ALA A 459 20.11 -11.74 1.65
CA ALA A 459 20.88 -10.50 1.59
C ALA A 459 22.16 -10.69 0.76
N ILE A 460 22.94 -11.74 1.03
CA ILE A 460 24.15 -12.05 0.27
C ILE A 460 23.83 -12.36 -1.20
N ALA A 461 22.79 -13.17 -1.44
CA ALA A 461 22.36 -13.60 -2.76
C ALA A 461 21.93 -12.41 -3.65
N SER A 462 21.31 -11.39 -3.06
CA SER A 462 20.87 -10.18 -3.77
C SER A 462 22.02 -9.48 -4.49
N PHE A 463 23.24 -9.49 -3.95
CA PHE A 463 24.43 -8.85 -4.53
C PHE A 463 25.25 -9.74 -5.46
N LEU A 464 25.03 -11.06 -5.46
CA LEU A 464 25.77 -11.99 -6.32
C LEU A 464 25.70 -11.67 -7.84
N PRO A 465 24.60 -11.11 -8.39
CA PRO A 465 24.56 -10.66 -9.79
C PRO A 465 25.59 -9.59 -10.17
N LEU A 466 26.15 -8.86 -9.20
CA LEU A 466 27.19 -7.85 -9.41
C LEU A 466 28.60 -8.45 -9.43
N ARG A 467 28.77 -9.68 -8.95
CA ARG A 467 30.07 -10.32 -8.81
C ARG A 467 30.79 -10.42 -10.15
N GLY A 468 32.05 -9.96 -10.19
CA GLY A 468 32.89 -9.97 -11.39
C GLY A 468 32.55 -8.90 -12.43
N ARG A 469 31.63 -7.97 -12.13
CA ARG A 469 31.31 -6.83 -13.00
C ARG A 469 32.04 -5.56 -12.53
N ARG A 470 32.28 -4.64 -13.47
CA ARG A 470 32.73 -3.28 -13.14
C ARG A 470 31.53 -2.48 -12.65
N LEU A 471 31.49 -2.16 -11.35
CA LEU A 471 30.33 -1.59 -10.66
C LEU A 471 29.80 -0.30 -11.32
N LEU A 472 30.70 0.57 -11.77
CA LEU A 472 30.36 1.83 -12.45
C LEU A 472 29.71 1.65 -13.84
N ARG A 473 29.77 0.45 -14.43
CA ARG A 473 29.17 0.15 -15.75
C ARG A 473 27.90 -0.71 -15.65
N VAL A 474 27.47 -1.06 -14.45
CA VAL A 474 26.26 -1.85 -14.25
C VAL A 474 25.03 -0.99 -14.54
N PRO A 475 24.06 -1.46 -15.36
CA PRO A 475 22.85 -0.71 -15.64
C PRO A 475 22.06 -0.40 -14.36
N ILE A 476 21.47 0.80 -14.29
CA ILE A 476 20.69 1.24 -13.13
C ILE A 476 19.55 0.27 -12.77
N ALA A 477 18.91 -0.34 -13.75
CA ALA A 477 17.86 -1.34 -13.52
C ALA A 477 18.38 -2.62 -12.82
N THR A 478 19.68 -2.95 -12.96
CA THR A 478 20.28 -4.06 -12.20
C THR A 478 20.54 -3.65 -10.76
N TRP A 479 21.01 -2.41 -10.52
CA TRP A 479 21.12 -1.86 -9.17
C TRP A 479 19.76 -1.82 -8.47
N GLY A 480 18.73 -1.35 -9.16
CA GLY A 480 17.36 -1.33 -8.63
C GLY A 480 16.89 -2.69 -8.15
N MET A 481 17.00 -3.72 -9.00
CA MET A 481 16.69 -5.11 -8.63
C MET A 481 17.51 -5.59 -7.42
N VAL A 482 18.82 -5.31 -7.36
CA VAL A 482 19.69 -5.73 -6.25
C VAL A 482 19.26 -5.07 -4.94
N ILE A 483 19.04 -3.76 -4.95
CA ILE A 483 18.65 -2.98 -3.76
C ILE A 483 17.25 -3.37 -3.28
N ALA A 484 16.30 -3.57 -4.20
CA ALA A 484 14.96 -3.99 -3.82
C ALA A 484 14.97 -5.39 -3.17
N HIS A 485 15.69 -6.35 -3.76
CA HIS A 485 15.81 -7.69 -3.21
C HIS A 485 16.58 -7.73 -1.88
N PHE A 486 17.60 -6.88 -1.72
CA PHE A 486 18.26 -6.68 -0.43
C PHE A 486 17.31 -6.09 0.61
N GLY A 487 16.47 -5.12 0.22
CA GLY A 487 15.43 -4.55 1.07
C GLY A 487 14.45 -5.59 1.61
N VAL A 488 14.03 -6.56 0.78
CA VAL A 488 13.21 -7.70 1.22
C VAL A 488 13.94 -8.53 2.30
N ALA A 489 15.24 -8.76 2.15
CA ALA A 489 16.04 -9.49 3.14
C ALA A 489 16.13 -8.74 4.48
N VAL A 490 16.34 -7.41 4.42
CA VAL A 490 16.40 -6.54 5.60
C VAL A 490 15.05 -6.50 6.31
N ALA A 491 13.95 -6.36 5.57
CA ALA A 491 12.60 -6.39 6.13
C ALA A 491 12.29 -7.75 6.79
N LEU A 492 12.61 -8.86 6.11
CA LEU A 492 12.45 -10.21 6.65
C LEU A 492 13.22 -10.42 7.95
N PHE A 493 14.45 -9.91 8.04
CA PHE A 493 15.24 -9.95 9.26
C PHE A 493 14.55 -9.18 10.41
N GLY A 494 14.06 -7.97 10.14
CA GLY A 494 13.34 -7.16 11.13
C GLY A 494 12.07 -7.85 11.64
N MET A 495 11.24 -8.38 10.72
CA MET A 495 10.01 -9.10 11.05
C MET A 495 10.31 -10.35 11.91
N ALA A 496 11.29 -11.14 11.49
CA ALA A 496 11.67 -12.36 12.19
C ALA A 496 12.32 -12.09 13.56
N SER A 497 13.15 -11.06 13.67
CA SER A 497 13.76 -10.64 14.93
C SER A 497 12.73 -10.14 15.93
N GLU A 498 11.81 -9.27 15.50
CA GLU A 498 10.75 -8.74 16.36
C GLU A 498 9.84 -9.88 16.86
N SER A 499 9.43 -10.79 15.99
CA SER A 499 8.61 -11.95 16.36
C SER A 499 9.33 -12.95 17.26
N ALA A 500 10.66 -13.05 17.18
CA ALA A 500 11.46 -13.98 17.98
C ALA A 500 11.80 -13.44 19.38
N PHE A 501 12.12 -12.15 19.47
CA PHE A 501 12.86 -11.61 20.61
C PHE A 501 12.17 -10.46 21.35
N THR A 502 10.96 -10.06 20.94
CA THR A 502 10.19 -9.03 21.65
C THR A 502 9.97 -9.42 23.11
N LYS A 503 10.18 -8.46 24.01
CA LYS A 503 9.86 -8.57 25.44
C LYS A 503 8.85 -7.50 25.80
N GLU A 504 7.82 -7.89 26.54
CA GLU A 504 6.75 -7.01 27.01
C GLU A 504 6.69 -6.99 28.54
N ARG A 505 6.44 -5.81 29.11
CA ARG A 505 6.17 -5.64 30.54
C ARG A 505 5.03 -4.65 30.74
N LEU A 506 3.95 -5.11 31.35
CA LEU A 506 2.88 -4.29 31.90
C LEU A 506 3.03 -4.22 33.42
N ALA A 507 3.09 -3.02 33.98
CA ALA A 507 3.22 -2.81 35.43
C ALA A 507 2.40 -1.60 35.88
N ALA A 508 1.87 -1.65 37.10
CA ALA A 508 1.30 -0.49 37.78
C ALA A 508 2.37 0.12 38.70
N VAL A 509 2.75 1.37 38.46
CA VAL A 509 3.91 2.02 39.10
C VAL A 509 3.54 3.35 39.75
N TYR A 510 4.19 3.67 40.86
CA TYR A 510 4.15 5.02 41.44
C TYR A 510 5.15 5.95 40.74
N PRO A 511 4.89 7.27 40.69
CA PRO A 511 5.96 8.24 40.43
C PRO A 511 7.14 8.03 41.38
N GLY A 512 8.35 8.06 40.84
CA GLY A 512 9.62 7.70 41.49
C GLY A 512 10.01 6.22 41.37
N GLN A 513 9.12 5.33 40.94
CA GLN A 513 9.43 3.88 40.85
C GLN A 513 10.13 3.52 39.55
N THR A 514 11.18 2.71 39.67
CA THR A 514 11.92 2.11 38.55
C THR A 514 11.49 0.68 38.30
N GLU A 515 11.34 0.31 37.04
CA GLU A 515 11.04 -1.06 36.62
C GLU A 515 11.98 -1.47 35.47
N GLN A 516 12.30 -2.76 35.40
CA GLN A 516 13.25 -3.29 34.43
C GLN A 516 12.58 -4.00 33.25
N ILE A 517 13.12 -3.78 32.04
CA ILE A 517 12.73 -4.51 30.83
C ILE A 517 13.92 -4.69 29.87
N ALA A 518 14.32 -5.94 29.60
CA ALA A 518 15.37 -6.26 28.62
C ALA A 518 16.68 -5.44 28.77
N GLY A 519 17.13 -5.22 30.02
CA GLY A 519 18.33 -4.43 30.33
C GLY A 519 18.11 -2.92 30.44
N TRP A 520 16.88 -2.45 30.24
CA TRP A 520 16.47 -1.07 30.50
C TRP A 520 15.94 -0.91 31.92
N ASN A 521 16.45 0.08 32.65
CA ASN A 521 15.83 0.65 33.83
C ASN A 521 14.95 1.82 33.38
N VAL A 522 13.64 1.73 33.59
CA VAL A 522 12.69 2.79 33.23
C VAL A 522 11.99 3.28 34.49
N THR A 523 12.27 4.52 34.86
CA THR A 523 11.71 5.20 36.03
C THR A 523 10.59 6.13 35.59
N LEU A 524 9.41 6.00 36.19
CA LEU A 524 8.36 7.00 36.05
C LEU A 524 8.72 8.19 36.94
N GLU A 525 9.20 9.31 36.40
CA GLU A 525 9.59 10.46 37.22
C GLU A 525 8.34 11.18 37.75
N ARG A 526 7.45 11.59 36.83
CA ARG A 526 6.20 12.28 37.13
C ARG A 526 5.22 12.20 35.97
N ILE A 527 3.99 12.66 36.20
CA ILE A 527 2.95 12.79 35.18
C ILE A 527 2.44 14.23 35.21
N ASP A 528 2.56 14.92 34.09
CA ASP A 528 2.23 16.33 33.95
C ASP A 528 0.99 16.50 33.05
N PRO A 529 0.01 17.35 33.43
CA PRO A 529 -1.03 17.76 32.51
C PRO A 529 -0.45 18.71 31.45
N VAL A 530 -0.71 18.44 30.17
CA VAL A 530 -0.21 19.22 29.03
C VAL A 530 -1.40 19.65 28.16
N ALA A 531 -1.36 20.89 27.66
CA ALA A 531 -2.35 21.39 26.70
C ALA A 531 -1.72 21.50 25.30
N GLY A 532 -2.37 20.89 24.31
CA GLY A 532 -2.05 21.04 22.90
C GLY A 532 -2.98 22.04 22.18
N PRO A 533 -2.88 22.17 20.85
CA PRO A 533 -3.67 23.15 20.09
C PRO A 533 -5.18 22.92 20.18
N ASN A 534 -5.60 21.65 20.16
CA ASN A 534 -7.00 21.24 20.18
C ASN A 534 -7.27 19.98 21.04
N TRP A 535 -6.37 19.71 21.98
CA TRP A 535 -6.45 18.58 22.92
C TRP A 535 -5.78 18.93 24.25
N THR A 536 -6.10 18.17 25.29
CA THR A 536 -5.37 18.14 26.56
C THR A 536 -4.80 16.74 26.77
N ALA A 537 -3.75 16.57 27.56
CA ALA A 537 -3.13 15.27 27.75
C ALA A 537 -2.58 15.10 29.16
N LEU A 538 -2.45 13.85 29.56
CA LEU A 538 -1.57 13.43 30.64
C LEU A 538 -0.29 12.90 30.00
N GLU A 539 0.84 13.55 30.27
CA GLU A 539 2.15 13.16 29.77
C GLU A 539 2.94 12.46 30.88
N ALA A 540 3.38 11.23 30.64
CA ALA A 540 4.28 10.55 31.54
C ALA A 540 5.71 10.94 31.22
N ARG A 541 6.48 11.45 32.17
CA ARG A 541 7.91 11.66 31.98
C ARG A 541 8.67 10.44 32.49
N LEU A 542 9.13 9.60 31.55
CA LEU A 542 9.91 8.41 31.87
C LEU A 542 11.40 8.69 31.67
N ILE A 543 12.23 8.27 32.63
CA ILE A 543 13.69 8.25 32.49
C ILE A 543 14.09 6.81 32.18
N ALA A 544 14.57 6.58 30.96
CA ALA A 544 15.04 5.29 30.49
C ALA A 544 16.58 5.26 30.47
N GLN A 545 17.16 4.21 31.02
CA GLN A 545 18.60 3.96 31.01
C GLN A 545 18.88 2.50 30.64
N ARG A 546 19.81 2.24 29.72
CA ARG A 546 20.21 0.87 29.36
C ARG A 546 21.59 0.58 29.93
N GLY A 547 21.68 -0.35 30.88
CA GLY A 547 22.94 -0.61 31.59
C GLY A 547 23.51 0.67 32.22
N GLU A 548 24.79 0.95 31.96
CA GLU A 548 25.49 2.17 32.40
C GLU A 548 25.43 3.32 31.37
N GLY A 549 24.57 3.21 30.34
CA GLY A 549 24.43 4.23 29.31
C GLY A 549 23.78 5.53 29.81
N ASP A 550 23.64 6.49 28.90
CA ASP A 550 23.04 7.79 29.17
C ASP A 550 21.56 7.67 29.58
N LEU A 551 21.13 8.61 30.41
CA LEU A 551 19.72 8.78 30.77
C LEU A 551 18.97 9.47 29.61
N GLU A 552 17.91 8.84 29.14
CA GLU A 552 17.08 9.35 28.05
C GLU A 552 15.63 9.53 28.50
N ILE A 553 15.00 10.60 28.02
CA ILE A 553 13.63 10.94 28.39
C ILE A 553 12.68 10.36 27.35
N VAL A 554 11.64 9.67 27.81
CA VAL A 554 10.60 9.06 26.99
C VAL A 554 9.25 9.56 27.50
N SER A 555 8.49 10.26 26.64
CA SER A 555 7.29 11.01 27.06
C SER A 555 6.00 10.52 26.37
N PRO A 556 5.43 9.35 26.75
CA PRO A 556 4.15 8.93 26.19
C PRO A 556 3.00 9.78 26.74
N GLN A 557 1.93 9.93 25.95
CA GLN A 557 0.78 10.77 26.31
C GLN A 557 -0.54 9.99 26.22
N ALA A 558 -1.47 10.32 27.10
CA ALA A 558 -2.89 10.01 26.94
C ALA A 558 -3.63 11.32 26.61
N ARG A 559 -4.04 11.49 25.35
CA ARG A 559 -4.67 12.72 24.85
C ARG A 559 -6.18 12.64 24.90
N ASN A 560 -6.83 13.73 25.26
CA ASN A 560 -8.27 13.93 25.23
C ASN A 560 -8.62 15.12 24.32
N PHE A 561 -9.38 14.84 23.28
CA PHE A 561 -9.92 15.83 22.34
C PHE A 561 -11.35 16.18 22.73
N TRP A 562 -11.81 17.38 22.39
CA TRP A 562 -13.17 17.84 22.67
C TRP A 562 -14.06 17.98 21.42
N ALA A 563 -13.49 17.89 20.22
CA ALA A 563 -14.22 18.00 18.96
C ALA A 563 -13.60 17.13 17.84
N PRO A 564 -14.15 15.93 17.58
CA PRO A 564 -15.14 15.25 18.41
C PRO A 564 -14.51 14.79 19.75
N PRO A 565 -15.32 14.61 20.82
CA PRO A 565 -14.83 14.08 22.09
C PRO A 565 -14.28 12.66 21.93
N GLN A 566 -12.97 12.49 22.11
CA GLN A 566 -12.34 11.17 22.03
C GLN A 566 -11.00 11.17 22.77
N GLN A 567 -10.72 10.08 23.50
CA GLN A 567 -9.42 9.81 24.08
C GLN A 567 -8.57 8.98 23.11
N THR A 568 -7.30 9.33 22.99
CA THR A 568 -6.30 8.65 22.17
C THR A 568 -5.02 8.46 22.98
N THR A 569 -4.14 7.58 22.50
CA THR A 569 -2.88 7.26 23.15
C THR A 569 -1.75 7.56 22.19
N GLU A 570 -0.76 8.30 22.64
CA GLU A 570 0.46 8.57 21.89
C GLU A 570 1.59 7.78 22.53
N SER A 571 2.08 6.78 21.82
CA SER A 571 3.24 6.03 22.29
C SER A 571 4.51 6.86 22.16
N ALA A 572 5.44 6.63 23.07
CA ALA A 572 6.77 7.20 22.97
C ALA A 572 7.76 6.11 22.55
N LEU A 573 8.58 6.47 21.56
CA LEU A 573 9.53 5.58 20.93
C LEU A 573 10.95 6.07 21.19
N LEU A 574 11.77 5.21 21.78
CA LEU A 574 13.21 5.44 21.93
C LEU A 574 13.96 4.47 21.04
N THR A 575 14.44 4.98 19.92
CA THR A 575 15.10 4.19 18.87
C THR A 575 16.60 4.06 19.13
N LYS A 576 17.10 2.83 19.13
CA LYS A 576 18.52 2.48 19.09
C LYS A 576 18.83 1.73 17.80
N TRP A 577 20.12 1.53 17.53
CA TRP A 577 20.55 0.80 16.33
C TRP A 577 20.08 -0.68 16.34
N ASP A 578 19.91 -1.27 17.53
CA ASP A 578 19.55 -2.68 17.73
C ASP A 578 18.08 -2.92 18.10
N GLY A 579 17.25 -1.88 18.10
CA GLY A 579 15.83 -2.02 18.43
C GLY A 579 15.19 -0.73 18.92
N GLN A 580 13.97 -0.87 19.41
CA GLN A 580 13.18 0.26 19.88
C GLN A 580 12.56 -0.07 21.24
N LEU A 581 12.72 0.84 22.20
CA LEU A 581 11.96 0.84 23.44
C LEU A 581 10.67 1.61 23.17
N TYR A 582 9.55 0.93 23.36
CA TYR A 582 8.21 1.46 23.17
C TYR A 582 7.55 1.60 24.54
N ALA A 583 6.94 2.75 24.81
CA ALA A 583 6.24 3.00 26.07
C ALA A 583 4.86 3.64 25.83
N VAL A 584 3.87 3.19 26.62
CA VAL A 584 2.51 3.72 26.63
C VAL A 584 2.04 3.86 28.08
N ILE A 585 1.45 5.01 28.39
CA ILE A 585 0.77 5.26 29.67
C ILE A 585 -0.72 4.92 29.55
N GLY A 586 -1.22 4.19 30.54
CA GLY A 586 -2.65 3.90 30.73
C GLY A 586 -3.25 4.72 31.86
N ASN A 587 -4.38 4.25 32.39
CA ASN A 587 -5.10 4.98 33.44
C ASN A 587 -4.42 4.86 34.81
N GLN A 588 -4.75 5.81 35.69
CA GLN A 588 -4.44 5.72 37.11
C GLN A 588 -5.43 4.77 37.80
N ASN A 589 -4.92 3.88 38.61
CA ASN A 589 -5.70 3.02 39.49
C ASN A 589 -6.17 3.80 40.74
N GLU A 590 -7.17 3.28 41.44
CA GLU A 590 -7.72 3.90 42.67
C GLU A 590 -6.68 4.09 43.79
N ASP A 591 -5.64 3.26 43.80
CA ASP A 591 -4.52 3.32 44.76
C ASP A 591 -3.43 4.34 44.38
N GLY A 592 -3.63 5.10 43.29
CA GLY A 592 -2.71 6.13 42.82
C GLY A 592 -1.60 5.64 41.89
N ARG A 593 -1.50 4.34 41.60
CA ARG A 593 -0.53 3.78 40.64
C ARG A 593 -0.96 3.99 39.20
N TRP A 594 0.00 4.16 38.31
CA TRP A 594 -0.25 4.32 36.88
C TRP A 594 0.10 3.07 36.10
N GLN A 595 -0.79 2.67 35.20
CA GLN A 595 -0.52 1.56 34.30
C GLN A 595 0.50 1.99 33.25
N LEU A 596 1.62 1.28 33.16
CA LEU A 596 2.69 1.54 32.21
C LEU A 596 2.98 0.26 31.43
N ARG A 597 2.76 0.31 30.11
CA ARG A 597 3.05 -0.79 29.20
C ARG A 597 4.30 -0.46 28.39
N ARG A 598 5.28 -1.37 28.40
CA ARG A 598 6.57 -1.18 27.74
C ARG A 598 6.96 -2.41 26.96
N TRP A 599 7.65 -2.19 25.86
CA TRP A 599 8.23 -3.24 25.04
C TRP A 599 9.66 -2.91 24.65
N TRP A 600 10.50 -3.93 24.63
CA TRP A 600 11.74 -3.88 23.89
C TRP A 600 11.60 -4.75 22.64
N LYS A 601 11.83 -4.14 21.48
CA LYS A 601 11.64 -4.78 20.16
C LYS A 601 12.94 -4.77 19.36
N PRO A 602 13.74 -5.85 19.45
CA PRO A 602 15.02 -5.94 18.75
C PRO A 602 14.88 -5.85 17.24
N PHE A 603 15.67 -4.96 16.62
CA PHE A 603 15.77 -4.75 15.17
C PHE A 603 14.45 -4.48 14.44
N VAL A 604 13.38 -4.06 15.14
CA VAL A 604 12.06 -3.78 14.51
C VAL A 604 12.16 -2.72 13.41
N THR A 605 13.07 -1.76 13.53
CA THR A 605 13.29 -0.70 12.53
C THR A 605 13.73 -1.22 11.16
N PHE A 606 14.29 -2.43 11.09
CA PHE A 606 14.72 -3.05 9.85
C PHE A 606 13.54 -3.39 8.94
N ILE A 607 12.33 -3.54 9.49
CA ILE A 607 11.09 -3.68 8.70
C ILE A 607 10.95 -2.49 7.75
N TRP A 608 11.06 -1.27 8.29
CA TRP A 608 10.87 -0.04 7.52
C TRP A 608 12.10 0.36 6.72
N TYR A 609 13.31 0.15 7.23
CA TYR A 609 14.52 0.31 6.42
C TYR A 609 14.51 -0.62 5.20
N GLY A 610 14.05 -1.86 5.38
CA GLY A 610 13.82 -2.79 4.29
C GLY A 610 12.79 -2.28 3.29
N GLY A 611 11.62 -1.81 3.76
CA GLY A 611 10.60 -1.21 2.90
C GLY A 611 11.08 0.01 2.10
N LEU A 612 11.88 0.89 2.71
CA LEU A 612 12.51 2.03 2.03
C LEU A 612 13.52 1.59 0.97
N LEU A 613 14.32 0.56 1.25
CA LEU A 613 15.23 -0.05 0.26
C LEU A 613 14.46 -0.69 -0.90
N VAL A 614 13.33 -1.34 -0.62
CA VAL A 614 12.43 -1.89 -1.66
C VAL A 614 11.90 -0.77 -2.55
N ALA A 615 11.48 0.37 -1.99
CA ALA A 615 10.99 1.50 -2.78
C ALA A 615 12.10 2.23 -3.56
N LEU A 616 13.32 2.28 -3.01
CA LEU A 616 14.48 2.92 -3.64
C LEU A 616 15.02 2.12 -4.83
N GLY A 617 14.97 0.78 -4.75
CA GLY A 617 15.43 -0.13 -5.80
C GLY A 617 14.41 -0.31 -6.91
#